data_AF-A0A1V5F530-F1
#
_entry.id   AF-A0A1V5F530-F1
#
_cell.length_a   1.000
_cell.length_b   1.000
_cell.length_c   1.000
_cell.angle_alpha   90.00
_cell.angle_beta   90.00
_cell.angle_gamma   90.00
#
_symmetry.space_group_name_H-M   'P 1'
#
loop_
_entity.id
_entity.type
_entity.pdbx_description
1 polymer ?
#
loop_
_entity_poly.entity_id
_entity_poly.type
_entity_poly.pdbx_seq_one_letter_code
_entity_poly.pdbx_strand_id
1 'polypeptide(L)'
;MKKLLIFILSSIMIALTFSSCDYNEENFPGLDEMAAYKDVVNYEYTISESDFTTIISALRANKNAQDSATATLLSSSKIFSVSAPASTLVPYVLKSKFYGATSGSAAKVTYQYKTGSYQYYLLTQADYKTIWQQDFIYALTPSKSPQSVLPGFLSQKFPAAKEGDIKILEYSFSSADPVTSEVPLQYFKEDFESYEAGSGKTIPASAGNFFILNKDFLGTRTWECRIFSNNKYAQVTSNASNTENQVWLITKQIDLTDANVPSLTFDVNVGYYNADCLSILISENFDGTEAGVASASWTDVTSSFTLPQTPTSGYGTLASAGTLELSAFKGKKINVAFKYTGDGRTDANPKKTTTYQVDNVVVSDTKTVSTVSDPKTQFSYYIYQNGQWNFVNASFYQLAEEDYTSMGVATLNATTAPNYLPILLKIKFPFAQEGATKVVVYKTSATKNAADEYIYKSGVWSPISLIETRTEQFVFAGWENGGWIFDPTLRVTMKKGTNPTDDYMLVVNYVRDTYGAQTPSLLGYYGTSLQSEYYYGFAAYYGNISWRESDRAKDPTYAALTTAEEKQNYLVERTKEGLAVYLSLKFPDAQPKVSGVDLYCYVTTAIYNGVTTTNYVYKYQRVDGEPFGWKYIESNPL
;
A
#
# COMPACT_ATOMS: atom_id res chain seq x y z
N MET A 1 49.58 -1.87 80.75
CA MET A 1 48.57 -2.91 81.09
C MET A 1 47.13 -2.54 80.73
N LYS A 2 46.64 -1.30 80.95
CA LYS A 2 45.25 -0.90 80.58
C LYS A 2 44.94 -0.89 79.06
N LYS A 3 45.91 -0.62 78.18
CA LYS A 3 45.69 -0.62 76.71
C LYS A 3 45.66 -2.03 76.08
N LEU A 4 46.24 -3.04 76.75
CA LEU A 4 46.26 -4.42 76.25
C LEU A 4 44.96 -5.18 76.60
N LEU A 5 44.34 -4.87 77.74
CA LEU A 5 43.04 -5.46 78.12
C LEU A 5 41.87 -4.97 77.26
N ILE A 6 41.89 -3.71 76.81
CA ILE A 6 40.83 -3.16 75.95
C ILE A 6 40.86 -3.82 74.57
N PHE A 7 42.06 -4.06 74.01
CA PHE A 7 42.20 -4.72 72.70
C PHE A 7 41.74 -6.18 72.73
N ILE A 8 41.92 -6.88 73.85
CA ILE A 8 41.48 -8.27 74.03
C ILE A 8 39.97 -8.36 74.29
N LEU A 9 39.37 -7.42 75.04
CA LEU A 9 37.90 -7.38 75.19
C LEU A 9 37.17 -6.96 73.90
N SER A 10 37.76 -6.07 73.09
CA SER A 10 37.17 -5.65 71.80
C SER A 10 37.24 -6.76 70.73
N SER A 11 38.29 -7.58 70.74
CA SER A 11 38.43 -8.71 69.80
C SER A 11 37.55 -9.91 70.17
N ILE A 12 37.25 -10.12 71.45
CA ILE A 12 36.29 -11.14 71.91
C ILE A 12 34.84 -10.73 71.61
N MET A 13 34.49 -9.43 71.71
CA MET A 13 33.16 -8.92 71.32
C MET A 13 32.91 -8.94 69.80
N ILE A 14 33.94 -8.76 68.96
CA ILE A 14 33.82 -8.86 67.50
C ILE A 14 33.76 -10.33 67.05
N ALA A 15 34.49 -11.24 67.70
CA ALA A 15 34.38 -12.68 67.43
C ALA A 15 32.97 -13.23 67.76
N LEU A 16 32.32 -12.72 68.83
CA LEU A 16 30.96 -13.11 69.20
C LEU A 16 29.86 -12.59 68.22
N THR A 17 30.16 -11.57 67.40
CA THR A 17 29.22 -11.08 66.36
C THR A 17 29.38 -11.76 64.99
N PHE A 18 30.47 -12.51 64.77
CA PHE A 18 30.66 -13.29 63.53
C PHE A 18 30.33 -14.77 63.70
N SER A 19 30.29 -15.30 64.92
CA SER A 19 29.81 -16.66 65.21
C SER A 19 28.28 -16.78 65.29
N SER A 20 27.54 -15.66 65.34
CA SER A 20 26.07 -15.69 65.40
C SER A 20 25.40 -15.96 64.04
N CYS A 21 26.11 -15.76 62.93
CA CYS A 21 25.60 -16.15 61.60
C CYS A 21 25.72 -17.66 61.40
N ASP A 22 26.85 -18.24 61.81
CA ASP A 22 27.13 -19.67 61.72
C ASP A 22 26.27 -20.51 62.70
N TYR A 23 26.03 -19.96 63.90
CA TYR A 23 25.17 -20.60 64.90
C TYR A 23 23.73 -20.82 64.40
N ASN A 24 23.18 -19.87 63.65
CA ASN A 24 21.83 -19.97 63.11
C ASN A 24 21.74 -20.98 61.96
N GLU A 25 22.73 -21.02 61.05
CA GLU A 25 22.79 -22.01 59.96
C GLU A 25 22.96 -23.45 60.49
N GLU A 26 23.80 -23.67 61.51
CA GLU A 26 24.06 -25.00 62.05
C GLU A 26 22.96 -25.52 63.01
N ASN A 27 22.34 -24.65 63.82
CA ASN A 27 21.41 -25.07 64.88
C ASN A 27 19.93 -24.91 64.50
N PHE A 28 19.63 -24.11 63.48
CA PHE A 28 18.28 -23.92 62.96
C PHE A 28 18.26 -24.00 61.43
N PRO A 29 18.61 -25.15 60.83
CA PRO A 29 18.52 -25.34 59.39
C PRO A 29 17.08 -25.05 58.92
N GLY A 30 16.92 -24.02 58.08
CA GLY A 30 15.63 -23.52 57.60
C GLY A 30 15.11 -22.23 58.27
N LEU A 31 15.80 -21.63 59.25
CA LEU A 31 15.35 -20.39 59.90
C LEU A 31 15.32 -19.20 58.92
N ASP A 32 16.29 -19.09 58.02
CA ASP A 32 16.31 -18.08 56.95
C ASP A 32 15.22 -18.36 55.89
N GLU A 33 14.89 -19.63 55.64
CA GLU A 33 13.79 -20.03 54.75
C GLU A 33 12.39 -19.79 55.38
N MET A 34 12.31 -19.78 56.71
CA MET A 34 11.14 -19.43 57.51
C MET A 34 10.98 -17.91 57.70
N ALA A 35 12.06 -17.13 57.59
CA ALA A 35 12.05 -15.67 57.71
C ALA A 35 11.77 -14.94 56.38
N ALA A 36 11.84 -15.63 55.24
CA ALA A 36 11.39 -15.07 53.97
C ALA A 36 9.88 -14.82 54.00
N TYR A 37 9.48 -13.55 53.95
CA TYR A 37 8.09 -13.14 53.76
C TYR A 37 7.58 -13.75 52.44
N LYS A 38 6.76 -14.81 52.51
CA LYS A 38 6.27 -15.63 51.38
C LYS A 38 4.78 -15.40 51.08
N ASP A 39 4.27 -14.17 51.27
CA ASP A 39 2.92 -13.87 50.76
C ASP A 39 2.99 -13.80 49.23
N VAL A 40 2.66 -14.92 48.59
CA VAL A 40 2.33 -14.97 47.18
C VAL A 40 0.98 -14.29 46.99
N VAL A 41 0.96 -13.18 46.28
CA VAL A 41 -0.23 -12.35 46.13
C VAL A 41 -0.73 -12.37 44.68
N ASN A 42 -2.04 -12.49 44.51
CA ASN A 42 -2.71 -12.26 43.25
C ASN A 42 -3.25 -10.83 43.21
N TYR A 43 -2.65 -9.98 42.39
CA TYR A 43 -3.07 -8.60 42.19
C TYR A 43 -4.10 -8.50 41.06
N GLU A 44 -5.04 -7.58 41.20
CA GLU A 44 -5.85 -7.09 40.08
C GLU A 44 -5.53 -5.61 39.88
N TYR A 45 -5.21 -5.22 38.65
CA TYR A 45 -4.83 -3.86 38.33
C TYR A 45 -5.47 -3.41 37.03
N THR A 46 -5.88 -2.14 36.96
CA THR A 46 -6.32 -1.52 35.71
C THR A 46 -5.37 -0.39 35.36
N ILE A 47 -4.83 -0.41 34.15
CA ILE A 47 -3.90 0.62 33.68
C ILE A 47 -4.62 1.97 33.62
N SER A 48 -4.01 2.96 34.25
CA SER A 48 -4.46 4.36 34.24
C SER A 48 -3.61 5.21 33.30
N GLU A 49 -4.06 6.43 33.00
CA GLU A 49 -3.33 7.37 32.17
C GLU A 49 -1.93 7.71 32.74
N SER A 50 -1.82 7.79 34.08
CA SER A 50 -0.56 8.09 34.78
C SER A 50 0.51 6.99 34.63
N ASP A 51 0.08 5.74 34.40
CA ASP A 51 1.01 4.61 34.27
C ASP A 51 1.81 4.69 32.96
N PHE A 52 1.27 5.34 31.92
CA PHE A 52 2.02 5.58 30.69
C PHE A 52 3.22 6.48 30.92
N THR A 53 3.16 7.43 31.86
CA THR A 53 4.32 8.27 32.21
C THR A 53 5.45 7.42 32.81
N THR A 54 5.12 6.42 33.61
CA THR A 54 6.09 5.45 34.16
C THR A 54 6.75 4.65 33.04
N ILE A 55 5.96 4.10 32.11
CA ILE A 55 6.46 3.34 30.96
C ILE A 55 7.37 4.20 30.08
N ILE A 56 6.91 5.41 29.71
CA ILE A 56 7.65 6.34 28.83
C ILE A 56 9.00 6.72 29.45
N SER A 57 9.03 6.98 30.76
CA SER A 57 10.25 7.32 31.47
C SER A 57 11.24 6.17 31.49
N ALA A 58 10.75 4.94 31.72
CA ALA A 58 11.58 3.73 31.70
C ALA A 58 12.15 3.45 30.30
N LEU A 59 11.34 3.56 29.25
CA LEU A 59 11.79 3.40 27.86
C LEU A 59 12.88 4.42 27.47
N ARG A 60 12.67 5.70 27.80
CA ARG A 60 13.65 6.76 27.50
C ARG A 60 14.98 6.55 28.25
N ALA A 61 14.96 5.93 29.42
CA ALA A 61 16.17 5.61 30.17
C ALA A 61 17.08 4.59 29.47
N ASN A 62 16.52 3.74 28.59
CA ASN A 62 17.28 2.73 27.84
C ASN A 62 18.12 3.33 26.69
N LYS A 63 17.87 4.59 26.29
CA LYS A 63 18.67 5.36 25.31
C LYS A 63 18.88 4.67 23.94
N ASN A 64 17.94 3.84 23.49
CA ASN A 64 17.96 3.25 22.16
C ASN A 64 16.82 3.78 21.26
N ALA A 65 16.99 3.63 19.95
CA ALA A 65 16.06 4.19 18.96
C ALA A 65 14.66 3.56 19.01
N GLN A 66 14.58 2.24 19.24
CA GLN A 66 13.32 1.51 19.30
C GLN A 66 12.47 1.96 20.49
N ASP A 67 13.05 2.04 21.68
CA ASP A 67 12.36 2.49 22.88
C ASP A 67 11.97 3.97 22.80
N SER A 68 12.82 4.79 22.17
CA SER A 68 12.49 6.20 21.91
C SER A 68 11.28 6.36 20.98
N ALA A 69 11.18 5.52 19.93
CA ALA A 69 10.04 5.49 19.03
C ALA A 69 8.76 5.03 19.76
N THR A 70 8.84 3.95 20.55
CA THR A 70 7.72 3.43 21.36
C THR A 70 7.26 4.46 22.39
N ALA A 71 8.18 5.14 23.07
CA ALA A 71 7.87 6.20 24.03
C ALA A 71 7.16 7.39 23.37
N THR A 72 7.58 7.77 22.17
CA THR A 72 6.93 8.84 21.38
C THR A 72 5.51 8.44 20.99
N LEU A 73 5.33 7.21 20.52
CA LEU A 73 4.01 6.64 20.21
C LEU A 73 3.08 6.71 21.43
N LEU A 74 3.49 6.15 22.57
CA LEU A 74 2.69 6.14 23.80
C LEU A 74 2.39 7.54 24.35
N SER A 75 3.31 8.50 24.16
CA SER A 75 3.09 9.90 24.58
C SER A 75 1.90 10.53 23.86
N SER A 76 1.66 10.14 22.61
CA SER A 76 0.56 10.63 21.78
C SER A 76 -0.72 9.81 21.93
N SER A 77 -0.60 8.48 21.99
CA SER A 77 -1.74 7.57 21.91
C SER A 77 -2.32 7.20 23.28
N LYS A 78 -1.48 7.12 24.32
CA LYS A 78 -1.82 6.64 25.67
C LYS A 78 -2.63 5.34 25.67
N ILE A 79 -2.27 4.44 24.76
CA ILE A 79 -2.92 3.15 24.58
C ILE A 79 -1.93 2.12 24.05
N PHE A 80 -2.07 0.87 24.49
CA PHE A 80 -1.26 -0.24 23.99
C PHE A 80 -1.67 -0.64 22.58
N SER A 81 -0.75 -1.22 21.82
CA SER A 81 -0.97 -1.68 20.45
C SER A 81 0.07 -2.72 20.06
N VAL A 82 0.01 -3.28 18.85
CA VAL A 82 1.07 -4.16 18.34
C VAL A 82 2.45 -3.48 18.33
N SER A 83 2.50 -2.16 18.12
CA SER A 83 3.74 -1.37 18.15
C SER A 83 4.16 -0.89 19.54
N ALA A 84 3.29 -1.05 20.54
CA ALA A 84 3.57 -0.74 21.94
C ALA A 84 2.90 -1.82 22.79
N PRO A 85 3.46 -3.05 22.80
CA PRO A 85 2.77 -4.21 23.34
C PRO A 85 2.73 -4.19 24.87
N ALA A 86 1.55 -4.41 25.44
CA ALA A 86 1.37 -4.46 26.89
C ALA A 86 2.24 -5.55 27.54
N SER A 87 2.44 -6.68 26.86
CA SER A 87 3.25 -7.81 27.34
C SER A 87 4.68 -7.43 27.72
N THR A 88 5.27 -6.41 27.08
CA THR A 88 6.63 -5.94 27.40
C THR A 88 6.63 -4.65 28.23
N LEU A 89 5.53 -3.88 28.18
CA LEU A 89 5.47 -2.54 28.77
C LEU A 89 4.81 -2.50 30.15
N VAL A 90 3.78 -3.32 30.39
CA VAL A 90 3.12 -3.45 31.70
C VAL A 90 4.09 -3.85 32.82
N PRO A 91 5.12 -4.70 32.60
CA PRO A 91 6.16 -4.96 33.60
C PRO A 91 6.77 -3.71 34.23
N TYR A 92 6.95 -2.60 33.49
CA TYR A 92 7.46 -1.35 34.08
C TYR A 92 6.49 -0.75 35.11
N VAL A 93 5.18 -0.87 34.85
CA VAL A 93 4.13 -0.42 35.77
C VAL A 93 4.08 -1.30 36.99
N LEU A 94 4.04 -2.62 36.80
CA LEU A 94 3.99 -3.59 37.89
C LEU A 94 5.24 -3.50 38.79
N LYS A 95 6.42 -3.26 38.21
CA LYS A 95 7.64 -2.98 38.98
C LYS A 95 7.51 -1.76 39.87
N SER A 96 6.86 -0.69 39.39
CA SER A 96 6.65 0.52 40.17
C SER A 96 5.56 0.36 41.24
N LYS A 97 4.50 -0.41 40.97
CA LYS A 97 3.32 -0.55 41.85
C LYS A 97 3.49 -1.67 42.88
N PHE A 98 4.09 -2.77 42.47
CA PHE A 98 4.21 -4.01 43.23
C PHE A 98 5.69 -4.43 43.34
N TYR A 99 6.52 -3.50 43.81
CA TYR A 99 7.97 -3.72 43.98
C TYR A 99 8.28 -4.84 44.99
N GLY A 100 7.43 -4.99 46.01
CA GLY A 100 7.57 -6.00 47.07
C GLY A 100 6.98 -7.38 46.72
N ALA A 101 6.66 -7.66 45.45
CA ALA A 101 6.15 -8.96 45.05
C ALA A 101 7.19 -10.07 45.27
N THR A 102 6.70 -11.26 45.61
CA THR A 102 7.50 -12.46 45.89
C THR A 102 7.32 -13.48 44.77
N SER A 103 8.30 -14.34 44.54
CA SER A 103 8.27 -15.35 43.47
C SER A 103 7.01 -16.21 43.55
N GLY A 104 6.29 -16.30 42.43
CA GLY A 104 4.99 -16.97 42.35
C GLY A 104 3.78 -16.02 42.43
N SER A 105 3.97 -14.75 42.80
CA SER A 105 2.92 -13.74 42.72
C SER A 105 2.46 -13.53 41.27
N ALA A 106 1.19 -13.18 41.07
CA ALA A 106 0.62 -12.92 39.76
C ALA A 106 -0.21 -11.63 39.76
N ALA A 107 -0.36 -10.99 38.61
CA ALA A 107 -1.17 -9.80 38.43
C ALA A 107 -2.06 -9.97 37.20
N LYS A 108 -3.38 -9.88 37.37
CA LYS A 108 -4.33 -9.69 36.27
C LYS A 108 -4.44 -8.21 35.96
N VAL A 109 -4.02 -7.82 34.77
CA VAL A 109 -3.95 -6.43 34.35
C VAL A 109 -4.95 -6.18 33.24
N THR A 110 -5.87 -5.25 33.49
CA THR A 110 -6.87 -4.78 32.53
C THR A 110 -6.41 -3.48 31.88
N TYR A 111 -6.52 -3.38 30.55
CA TYR A 111 -6.09 -2.22 29.80
C TYR A 111 -6.82 -2.08 28.45
N GLN A 112 -6.76 -0.88 27.86
CA GLN A 112 -7.26 -0.66 26.49
C GLN A 112 -6.18 -0.98 25.46
N TYR A 113 -6.57 -1.64 24.37
CA TYR A 113 -5.70 -2.07 23.29
C TYR A 113 -6.23 -1.60 21.94
N LYS A 114 -5.39 -0.92 21.18
CA LYS A 114 -5.68 -0.49 19.82
C LYS A 114 -5.35 -1.61 18.83
N THR A 115 -6.38 -2.15 18.19
CA THR A 115 -6.28 -3.28 17.25
C THR A 115 -5.89 -2.88 15.84
N GLY A 116 -5.99 -1.59 15.50
CA GLY A 116 -5.71 -1.13 14.15
C GLY A 116 -5.87 0.38 13.97
N SER A 117 -5.76 0.85 12.73
CA SER A 117 -6.06 2.24 12.38
C SER A 117 -6.71 2.37 11.01
N TYR A 118 -7.78 3.16 10.92
CA TYR A 118 -8.39 3.51 9.64
C TYR A 118 -7.59 4.62 8.95
N GLN A 119 -7.28 4.43 7.68
CA GLN A 119 -6.78 5.48 6.81
C GLN A 119 -7.50 5.46 5.47
N TYR A 120 -8.11 6.58 5.14
CA TYR A 120 -8.71 6.81 3.83
C TYR A 120 -7.63 7.29 2.85
N TYR A 121 -7.64 6.78 1.61
CA TYR A 121 -6.68 7.17 0.58
C TYR A 121 -7.32 7.24 -0.80
N LEU A 122 -7.23 8.40 -1.44
CA LEU A 122 -7.67 8.62 -2.82
C LEU A 122 -6.49 8.38 -3.77
N LEU A 123 -6.65 7.47 -4.74
CA LEU A 123 -5.66 7.25 -5.78
C LEU A 123 -5.47 8.50 -6.64
N THR A 124 -4.22 8.91 -6.78
CA THR A 124 -3.81 10.09 -7.56
C THR A 124 -3.41 9.70 -8.98
N GLN A 125 -3.30 10.68 -9.88
CA GLN A 125 -2.76 10.46 -11.23
C GLN A 125 -1.35 9.85 -11.22
N ALA A 126 -0.52 10.23 -10.25
CA ALA A 126 0.81 9.65 -10.08
C ALA A 126 0.75 8.17 -9.68
N ASP A 127 -0.21 7.80 -8.82
CA ASP A 127 -0.41 6.40 -8.44
C ASP A 127 -0.85 5.56 -9.65
N TYR A 128 -1.77 6.08 -10.48
CA TYR A 128 -2.15 5.40 -11.71
C TYR A 128 -0.98 5.27 -12.69
N LYS A 129 -0.14 6.30 -12.83
CA LYS A 129 1.09 6.22 -13.63
C LYS A 129 2.02 5.14 -13.12
N THR A 130 2.17 4.98 -11.80
CA THR A 130 2.96 3.89 -11.21
C THR A 130 2.37 2.51 -11.51
N ILE A 131 1.05 2.37 -11.39
CA ILE A 131 0.35 1.11 -11.66
C ILE A 131 0.42 0.74 -13.15
N TRP A 132 0.19 1.72 -14.03
CA TRP A 132 0.14 1.52 -15.48
C TRP A 132 1.51 1.50 -16.15
N GLN A 133 2.51 2.17 -15.57
CA GLN A 133 3.78 2.52 -16.21
C GLN A 133 3.58 3.29 -17.52
N GLN A 134 2.46 4.02 -17.61
CA GLN A 134 2.05 4.81 -18.76
C GLN A 134 1.38 6.09 -18.27
N ASP A 135 1.45 7.14 -19.07
CA ASP A 135 0.71 8.38 -18.84
C ASP A 135 -0.75 8.25 -19.33
N PHE A 136 -1.61 9.17 -18.89
CA PHE A 136 -3.00 9.37 -19.36
C PHE A 136 -4.03 8.28 -19.03
N ILE A 137 -3.62 7.17 -18.41
CA ILE A 137 -4.55 6.18 -17.86
C ILE A 137 -4.79 6.50 -16.38
N TYR A 138 -5.97 7.02 -16.03
CA TYR A 138 -6.30 7.47 -14.67
C TYR A 138 -7.47 6.69 -14.04
N ALA A 139 -7.59 5.41 -14.41
CA ALA A 139 -8.52 4.47 -13.77
C ALA A 139 -7.92 3.07 -13.71
N LEU A 140 -8.42 2.26 -12.79
CA LEU A 140 -8.24 0.80 -12.82
C LEU A 140 -9.24 0.19 -13.81
N THR A 141 -8.93 -1.00 -14.33
CA THR A 141 -9.75 -1.69 -15.34
C THR A 141 -9.73 -3.19 -15.08
N PRO A 142 -10.47 -4.02 -15.83
CA PRO A 142 -10.42 -5.48 -15.66
C PRO A 142 -9.01 -6.08 -15.79
N SER A 143 -8.19 -5.63 -16.76
CA SER A 143 -6.80 -6.12 -16.90
C SER A 143 -5.86 -5.71 -15.75
N LYS A 144 -6.20 -4.64 -15.03
CA LYS A 144 -5.53 -4.19 -13.80
C LYS A 144 -6.54 -4.01 -12.67
N SER A 145 -7.19 -5.12 -12.31
CA SER A 145 -8.28 -5.13 -11.34
C SER A 145 -7.79 -4.70 -9.94
N PRO A 146 -8.63 -4.05 -9.12
CA PRO A 146 -8.29 -3.63 -7.76
C PRO A 146 -7.63 -4.74 -6.93
N GLN A 147 -8.20 -5.94 -6.94
CA GLN A 147 -7.72 -7.09 -6.19
C GLN A 147 -6.34 -7.59 -6.65
N SER A 148 -6.00 -7.41 -7.94
CA SER A 148 -4.70 -7.85 -8.48
C SER A 148 -3.58 -6.84 -8.25
N VAL A 149 -3.87 -5.54 -8.31
CA VAL A 149 -2.82 -4.50 -8.29
C VAL A 149 -2.72 -3.74 -6.98
N LEU A 150 -3.82 -3.56 -6.24
CA LEU A 150 -3.82 -2.73 -5.03
C LEU A 150 -3.04 -3.33 -3.86
N PRO A 151 -3.01 -4.65 -3.60
CA PRO A 151 -2.16 -5.20 -2.55
C PRO A 151 -0.67 -4.85 -2.75
N GLY A 152 -0.16 -5.04 -3.97
CA GLY A 152 1.23 -4.71 -4.31
C GLY A 152 1.51 -3.21 -4.25
N PHE A 153 0.59 -2.40 -4.79
CA PHE A 153 0.66 -0.94 -4.69
C PHE A 153 0.69 -0.45 -3.23
N LEU A 154 -0.18 -0.98 -2.38
CA LEU A 154 -0.25 -0.63 -0.96
C LEU A 154 1.03 -1.00 -0.21
N SER A 155 1.61 -2.18 -0.46
CA SER A 155 2.89 -2.58 0.13
C SER A 155 4.03 -1.64 -0.27
N GLN A 156 4.07 -1.20 -1.53
CA GLN A 156 5.07 -0.24 -1.99
C GLN A 156 4.84 1.16 -1.39
N LYS A 157 3.58 1.61 -1.33
CA LYS A 157 3.22 2.96 -0.88
C LYS A 157 3.32 3.11 0.64
N PHE A 158 3.02 2.04 1.38
CA PHE A 158 2.96 2.03 2.85
C PHE A 158 3.85 0.91 3.41
N PRO A 159 5.18 1.00 3.26
CA PRO A 159 6.11 -0.05 3.70
C PRO A 159 6.18 -0.20 5.23
N ALA A 160 5.67 0.78 5.99
CA ALA A 160 5.62 0.78 7.45
C ALA A 160 4.25 0.35 8.01
N ALA A 161 3.42 -0.32 7.21
CA ALA A 161 2.13 -0.85 7.64
C ALA A 161 2.29 -1.86 8.78
N LYS A 162 1.32 -1.85 9.71
CA LYS A 162 1.32 -2.69 10.91
C LYS A 162 0.08 -3.57 10.93
N GLU A 163 0.17 -4.68 11.64
CA GLU A 163 -0.94 -5.61 11.82
C GLU A 163 -2.21 -4.86 12.28
N GLY A 164 -3.30 -5.08 11.55
CA GLY A 164 -4.60 -4.43 11.79
C GLY A 164 -4.75 -3.03 11.19
N ASP A 165 -3.73 -2.45 10.54
CA ASP A 165 -3.92 -1.22 9.76
C ASP A 165 -4.91 -1.45 8.62
N ILE A 166 -5.80 -0.48 8.42
CA ILE A 166 -6.89 -0.56 7.45
C ILE A 166 -6.76 0.58 6.45
N LYS A 167 -6.90 0.25 5.17
CA LYS A 167 -6.93 1.21 4.05
C LYS A 167 -8.27 1.15 3.36
N ILE A 168 -8.97 2.28 3.38
CA ILE A 168 -10.16 2.50 2.57
C ILE A 168 -9.72 3.30 1.36
N LEU A 169 -9.75 2.68 0.19
CA LEU A 169 -9.30 3.28 -1.06
C LEU A 169 -10.47 3.83 -1.84
N GLU A 170 -10.34 5.06 -2.35
CA GLU A 170 -11.18 5.62 -3.40
C GLU A 170 -10.37 5.65 -4.71
N TYR A 171 -10.96 5.15 -5.79
CA TYR A 171 -10.32 5.10 -7.10
C TYR A 171 -11.36 5.20 -8.21
N SER A 172 -10.96 5.74 -9.35
CA SER A 172 -11.64 5.59 -10.63
C SER A 172 -11.48 4.17 -11.18
N PHE A 173 -12.57 3.58 -11.65
CA PHE A 173 -12.62 2.29 -12.34
C PHE A 173 -13.38 2.40 -13.65
N SER A 174 -12.81 1.89 -14.73
CA SER A 174 -13.48 1.75 -16.03
C SER A 174 -13.81 0.28 -16.27
N SER A 175 -15.01 0.02 -16.80
CA SER A 175 -15.43 -1.34 -17.21
C SER A 175 -14.75 -1.84 -18.48
N ALA A 176 -14.07 -0.95 -19.22
CA ALA A 176 -13.29 -1.26 -20.40
C ALA A 176 -11.79 -1.03 -20.15
N ASP A 177 -10.96 -1.87 -20.76
CA ASP A 177 -9.51 -1.69 -20.77
C ASP A 177 -9.09 -0.48 -21.64
N PRO A 178 -7.87 0.06 -21.43
CA PRO A 178 -7.42 1.24 -22.16
C PRO A 178 -7.38 1.00 -23.67
N VAL A 179 -7.83 2.00 -24.43
CA VAL A 179 -7.75 2.02 -25.89
C VAL A 179 -6.62 2.94 -26.31
N THR A 180 -5.78 2.42 -27.20
CA THR A 180 -4.62 3.11 -27.76
C THR A 180 -5.01 3.89 -29.02
N SER A 181 -4.61 5.15 -29.11
CA SER A 181 -4.84 6.00 -30.29
C SER A 181 -3.64 6.86 -30.61
N GLU A 182 -3.49 7.22 -31.88
CA GLU A 182 -2.44 8.12 -32.36
C GLU A 182 -2.93 9.57 -32.33
N VAL A 183 -2.15 10.44 -31.68
CA VAL A 183 -2.43 11.88 -31.59
C VAL A 183 -1.30 12.63 -32.30
N PRO A 184 -1.60 13.46 -33.32
CA PRO A 184 -0.59 14.27 -33.98
C PRO A 184 -0.15 15.42 -33.07
N LEU A 185 1.16 15.61 -32.94
CA LEU A 185 1.79 16.73 -32.25
C LEU A 185 2.50 17.60 -33.28
N GLN A 186 2.35 18.92 -33.18
CA GLN A 186 2.95 19.87 -34.11
C GLN A 186 3.86 20.83 -33.34
N TYR A 187 5.16 20.74 -33.60
CA TYR A 187 6.19 21.59 -32.98
C TYR A 187 6.41 22.87 -33.77
N PHE A 188 6.17 22.82 -35.08
CA PHE A 188 6.25 23.98 -35.97
C PHE A 188 5.28 23.82 -37.12
N LYS A 189 4.60 24.91 -37.50
CA LYS A 189 3.84 25.03 -38.73
C LYS A 189 3.90 26.46 -39.24
N GLU A 190 4.20 26.60 -40.52
CA GLU A 190 4.08 27.84 -41.25
C GLU A 190 3.54 27.55 -42.66
N ASP A 191 2.47 28.23 -43.03
CA ASP A 191 1.79 28.18 -44.34
C ASP A 191 1.80 29.55 -45.05
N PHE A 192 2.50 30.55 -44.49
CA PHE A 192 2.70 31.90 -45.01
C PHE A 192 1.42 32.73 -45.22
N GLU A 193 0.23 32.18 -44.92
CA GLU A 193 -1.06 32.82 -45.19
C GLU A 193 -1.30 34.08 -44.36
N SER A 194 -0.60 34.20 -43.23
CA SER A 194 -0.69 35.36 -42.34
C SER A 194 0.07 36.60 -42.85
N TYR A 195 0.99 36.45 -43.81
CA TYR A 195 1.86 37.53 -44.26
C TYR A 195 1.24 38.39 -45.37
N GLU A 196 1.72 39.63 -45.48
CA GLU A 196 1.43 40.48 -46.63
C GLU A 196 2.20 39.96 -47.85
N ALA A 197 1.49 39.62 -48.93
CA ALA A 197 2.10 39.08 -50.15
C ALA A 197 2.26 40.15 -51.24
N GLY A 198 3.35 40.09 -51.99
CA GLY A 198 3.61 40.99 -53.11
C GLY A 198 5.07 41.08 -53.50
N SER A 199 5.36 41.78 -54.60
CA SER A 199 6.75 42.02 -54.99
C SER A 199 7.45 42.91 -53.97
N GLY A 200 8.62 42.47 -53.49
CA GLY A 200 9.37 43.18 -52.45
C GLY A 200 8.78 43.06 -51.04
N LYS A 201 7.78 42.20 -50.82
CA LYS A 201 7.23 41.93 -49.49
C LYS A 201 8.03 40.83 -48.80
N THR A 202 9.02 41.23 -48.02
CA THR A 202 9.88 40.32 -47.26
C THR A 202 9.11 39.55 -46.18
N ILE A 203 9.41 38.26 -46.03
CA ILE A 203 8.92 37.47 -44.88
C ILE A 203 9.51 38.04 -43.59
N PRO A 204 8.67 38.45 -42.62
CA PRO A 204 9.13 39.13 -41.44
C PRO A 204 9.90 38.16 -40.53
N ALA A 205 11.12 38.53 -40.15
CA ALA A 205 11.98 37.72 -39.30
C ALA A 205 12.33 38.47 -38.00
N SER A 206 11.97 37.89 -36.86
CA SER A 206 12.27 38.41 -35.52
C SER A 206 11.99 37.34 -34.46
N ALA A 207 12.39 37.57 -33.20
CA ALA A 207 12.13 36.62 -32.11
C ALA A 207 10.64 36.33 -31.87
N GLY A 208 9.74 37.23 -32.29
CA GLY A 208 8.29 37.05 -32.19
C GLY A 208 7.64 36.33 -33.38
N ASN A 209 8.38 36.08 -34.47
CA ASN A 209 7.86 35.49 -35.70
C ASN A 209 8.23 33.99 -35.81
N PHE A 210 7.67 33.32 -36.81
CA PHE A 210 8.04 31.93 -37.15
C PHE A 210 9.46 31.80 -37.67
N PHE A 211 10.05 32.87 -38.20
CA PHE A 211 11.45 32.93 -38.63
C PHE A 211 12.22 33.95 -37.80
N ILE A 212 13.44 33.59 -37.41
CA ILE A 212 14.33 34.45 -36.61
C ILE A 212 15.27 35.27 -37.50
N LEU A 213 15.57 34.79 -38.72
CA LEU A 213 16.45 35.47 -39.67
C LEU A 213 15.94 35.32 -41.12
N ASN A 214 15.98 36.41 -41.89
CA ASN A 214 15.79 36.45 -43.34
C ASN A 214 16.80 37.44 -43.94
N LYS A 215 17.94 36.95 -44.44
CA LYS A 215 19.10 37.80 -44.76
C LYS A 215 19.89 37.28 -45.95
N ASP A 216 20.29 38.19 -46.84
CA ASP A 216 21.31 37.93 -47.85
C ASP A 216 22.69 38.42 -47.37
N PHE A 217 23.68 37.53 -47.39
CA PHE A 217 25.04 37.81 -46.94
C PHE A 217 25.97 38.32 -48.06
N LEU A 218 25.58 38.16 -49.32
CA LEU A 218 26.40 38.58 -50.48
C LEU A 218 25.70 39.64 -51.35
N GLY A 219 24.41 39.87 -51.15
CA GLY A 219 23.63 40.88 -51.85
C GLY A 219 22.54 41.48 -50.96
N THR A 220 21.40 41.84 -51.57
CA THR A 220 20.29 42.52 -50.91
C THR A 220 18.95 41.79 -51.05
N ARG A 221 18.96 40.54 -51.52
CA ARG A 221 17.73 39.75 -51.66
C ARG A 221 17.20 39.32 -50.30
N THR A 222 15.93 38.96 -50.25
CA THR A 222 15.31 38.29 -49.09
C THR A 222 14.33 37.26 -49.63
N TRP A 223 13.92 36.32 -48.77
CA TRP A 223 12.75 35.52 -49.06
C TRP A 223 11.50 36.41 -48.97
N GLU A 224 10.77 36.51 -50.06
CA GLU A 224 9.56 37.32 -50.19
C GLU A 224 8.32 36.45 -50.02
N CYS A 225 7.27 36.97 -49.37
CA CYS A 225 5.95 36.37 -49.43
C CYS A 225 5.31 36.75 -50.77
N ARG A 226 5.02 35.75 -51.61
CA ARG A 226 4.34 35.89 -52.90
C ARG A 226 2.99 35.20 -52.84
N ILE A 227 2.13 35.52 -53.80
CA ILE A 227 0.80 34.92 -53.92
C ILE A 227 0.52 34.54 -55.37
N PHE A 228 -0.02 33.35 -55.57
CA PHE A 228 -0.54 32.90 -56.85
C PHE A 228 -1.75 32.00 -56.61
N SER A 229 -2.83 32.19 -57.38
CA SER A 229 -4.06 31.40 -57.26
C SER A 229 -4.61 31.29 -55.82
N ASN A 230 -4.55 32.40 -55.07
CA ASN A 230 -4.96 32.50 -53.65
C ASN A 230 -4.13 31.68 -52.64
N ASN A 231 -2.95 31.19 -53.02
CA ASN A 231 -2.01 30.54 -52.10
C ASN A 231 -0.78 31.43 -51.91
N LYS A 232 -0.39 31.70 -50.65
CA LYS A 232 0.82 32.44 -50.30
C LYS A 232 1.97 31.49 -50.03
N TYR A 233 3.18 31.93 -50.33
CA TYR A 233 4.39 31.10 -50.15
C TYR A 233 5.63 31.97 -50.05
N ALA A 234 6.71 31.42 -49.51
CA ALA A 234 8.03 32.03 -49.54
C ALA A 234 8.66 31.88 -50.92
N GLN A 235 9.23 32.94 -51.49
CA GLN A 235 9.93 32.88 -52.78
C GLN A 235 11.28 33.60 -52.72
N VAL A 236 12.28 33.04 -53.40
CA VAL A 236 13.60 33.67 -53.59
C VAL A 236 14.15 33.41 -55.00
N THR A 237 14.91 34.36 -55.55
CA THR A 237 15.63 34.23 -56.82
C THR A 237 16.76 35.25 -56.94
N SER A 238 17.87 34.86 -57.60
CA SER A 238 18.91 35.77 -58.09
C SER A 238 18.58 36.40 -59.45
N ASN A 239 17.47 36.04 -60.09
CA ASN A 239 17.11 36.65 -61.36
C ASN A 239 17.01 38.18 -61.22
N ALA A 240 17.63 38.90 -62.16
CA ALA A 240 17.76 40.35 -62.15
C ALA A 240 18.35 40.98 -60.86
N SER A 241 19.08 40.22 -60.02
CA SER A 241 19.78 40.79 -58.86
C SER A 241 21.03 41.58 -59.26
N ASN A 242 21.67 41.22 -60.38
CA ASN A 242 22.98 41.70 -60.80
C ASN A 242 24.09 41.50 -59.75
N THR A 243 23.88 40.63 -58.76
CA THR A 243 24.84 40.30 -57.70
C THR A 243 24.88 38.79 -57.46
N GLU A 244 25.92 38.33 -56.75
CA GLU A 244 25.87 37.06 -56.06
C GLU A 244 24.91 37.18 -54.86
N ASN A 245 24.18 36.12 -54.52
CA ASN A 245 23.23 36.11 -53.41
C ASN A 245 23.41 34.85 -52.58
N GLN A 246 23.48 35.03 -51.26
CA GLN A 246 23.43 33.95 -50.29
C GLN A 246 22.35 34.28 -49.26
N VAL A 247 21.12 33.87 -49.55
CA VAL A 247 19.92 34.26 -48.79
C VAL A 247 19.50 33.15 -47.85
N TRP A 248 19.45 33.43 -46.56
CA TRP A 248 19.04 32.50 -45.53
C TRP A 248 17.67 32.88 -44.97
N LEU A 249 16.76 31.91 -44.88
CA LEU A 249 15.54 31.99 -44.08
C LEU A 249 15.62 30.92 -43.00
N ILE A 250 15.70 31.33 -41.73
CA ILE A 250 15.94 30.44 -40.59
C ILE A 250 14.73 30.49 -39.66
N THR A 251 14.14 29.33 -39.35
CA THR A 251 13.02 29.22 -38.41
C THR A 251 13.42 29.74 -37.03
N LYS A 252 12.45 30.12 -36.21
CA LYS A 252 12.63 30.17 -34.75
C LYS A 252 13.07 28.79 -34.24
N GLN A 253 13.60 28.77 -33.02
CA GLN A 253 13.98 27.51 -32.39
C GLN A 253 12.75 26.61 -32.19
N ILE A 254 12.88 25.35 -32.61
CA ILE A 254 11.87 24.30 -32.51
C ILE A 254 12.30 23.36 -31.39
N ASP A 255 11.44 23.20 -30.39
CA ASP A 255 11.72 22.38 -29.21
C ASP A 255 11.23 20.95 -29.42
N LEU A 256 12.16 20.00 -29.54
CA LEU A 256 11.89 18.57 -29.72
C LEU A 256 12.23 17.75 -28.46
N THR A 257 12.27 18.41 -27.29
CA THR A 257 12.60 17.76 -26.01
C THR A 257 11.66 16.60 -25.68
N ASP A 258 10.35 16.77 -25.92
CA ASP A 258 9.32 15.77 -25.65
C ASP A 258 8.93 14.93 -26.89
N ALA A 259 9.66 15.08 -28.00
CA ALA A 259 9.34 14.39 -29.25
C ALA A 259 9.71 12.91 -29.21
N ASN A 260 8.91 12.07 -29.87
CA ASN A 260 9.12 10.64 -30.00
C ASN A 260 9.77 10.27 -31.35
N VAL A 261 9.07 10.54 -32.46
CA VAL A 261 9.51 10.31 -33.85
C VAL A 261 9.20 11.57 -34.67
N PRO A 262 9.88 12.70 -34.40
CA PRO A 262 9.62 13.95 -35.12
C PRO A 262 9.99 13.83 -36.60
N SER A 263 9.32 14.58 -37.45
CA SER A 263 9.56 14.66 -38.89
C SER A 263 9.40 16.08 -39.41
N LEU A 264 10.10 16.40 -40.50
CA LEU A 264 10.02 17.66 -41.25
C LEU A 264 9.43 17.40 -42.63
N THR A 265 8.42 18.20 -43.00
CA THR A 265 7.82 18.25 -44.34
C THR A 265 7.68 19.69 -44.81
N PHE A 266 7.73 19.90 -46.12
CA PHE A 266 7.36 21.16 -46.77
C PHE A 266 7.00 20.91 -48.22
N ASP A 267 6.33 21.87 -48.84
CA ASP A 267 6.08 21.90 -50.28
C ASP A 267 7.07 22.81 -50.98
N VAL A 268 7.47 22.44 -52.20
CA VAL A 268 8.41 23.19 -53.02
C VAL A 268 7.92 23.31 -54.46
N ASN A 269 8.14 24.48 -55.05
CA ASN A 269 8.00 24.71 -56.50
C ASN A 269 9.28 25.32 -57.03
N VAL A 270 9.59 25.01 -58.29
CA VAL A 270 10.74 25.56 -59.00
C VAL A 270 10.28 26.29 -60.25
N GLY A 271 10.89 27.45 -60.51
CA GLY A 271 10.67 28.23 -61.72
C GLY A 271 11.99 28.57 -62.41
N TYR A 272 11.99 28.49 -63.75
CA TYR A 272 13.13 28.80 -64.60
C TYR A 272 14.41 28.08 -64.15
N TYR A 273 14.33 26.76 -63.97
CA TYR A 273 15.45 25.96 -63.50
C TYR A 273 16.67 26.09 -64.43
N ASN A 274 17.80 26.49 -63.85
CA ASN A 274 19.10 26.48 -64.53
C ASN A 274 20.26 25.99 -63.65
N ALA A 275 20.05 25.86 -62.34
CA ALA A 275 20.99 25.31 -61.38
C ALA A 275 20.30 24.91 -60.06
N ASP A 276 20.90 23.99 -59.32
CA ASP A 276 20.56 23.76 -57.92
C ASP A 276 21.04 24.96 -57.08
N CYS A 277 20.11 25.62 -56.40
CA CYS A 277 20.41 26.82 -55.60
C CYS A 277 19.85 26.75 -54.18
N LEU A 278 19.04 25.75 -53.83
CA LEU A 278 18.41 25.64 -52.51
C LEU A 278 19.08 24.52 -51.70
N SER A 279 19.43 24.83 -50.46
CA SER A 279 19.87 23.86 -49.45
C SER A 279 18.97 23.94 -48.22
N ILE A 280 18.66 22.78 -47.64
CA ILE A 280 17.90 22.65 -46.39
C ILE A 280 18.88 22.21 -45.32
N LEU A 281 19.03 23.04 -44.30
CA LEU A 281 20.04 22.86 -43.26
C LEU A 281 19.37 22.81 -41.89
N ILE A 282 19.92 22.02 -40.97
CA ILE A 282 19.47 21.96 -39.58
C ILE A 282 20.63 22.31 -38.65
N SER A 283 20.38 23.15 -37.66
CA SER A 283 21.36 23.48 -36.62
C SER A 283 20.80 23.23 -35.23
N GLU A 284 21.63 22.68 -34.35
CA GLU A 284 21.34 22.47 -32.92
C GLU A 284 21.90 23.62 -32.04
N ASN A 285 22.80 24.43 -32.58
CA ASN A 285 23.60 25.40 -31.83
C ASN A 285 23.56 26.82 -32.40
N PHE A 286 22.66 27.09 -33.35
CA PHE A 286 22.43 28.44 -33.83
C PHE A 286 21.88 29.34 -32.71
N ASP A 287 22.54 30.47 -32.46
CA ASP A 287 22.23 31.36 -31.34
C ASP A 287 21.10 32.37 -31.63
N GLY A 288 20.55 32.36 -32.85
CA GLY A 288 19.49 33.26 -33.29
C GLY A 288 19.99 34.61 -33.83
N THR A 289 21.30 34.81 -33.96
CA THR A 289 21.89 36.09 -34.42
C THR A 289 22.46 36.00 -35.84
N GLU A 290 22.58 37.14 -36.53
CA GLU A 290 23.20 37.20 -37.87
C GLU A 290 24.65 36.69 -37.85
N ALA A 291 25.44 37.09 -36.85
CA ALA A 291 26.82 36.64 -36.68
C ALA A 291 26.90 35.13 -36.39
N GLY A 292 25.91 34.60 -35.68
CA GLY A 292 25.78 33.20 -35.32
C GLY A 292 25.66 32.25 -36.51
N VAL A 293 25.23 32.73 -37.68
CA VAL A 293 25.09 31.89 -38.88
C VAL A 293 26.42 31.26 -39.29
N ALA A 294 27.52 32.02 -39.16
CA ALA A 294 28.86 31.56 -39.52
C ALA A 294 29.51 30.66 -38.45
N SER A 295 29.14 30.82 -37.18
CA SER A 295 29.69 30.04 -36.06
C SER A 295 28.88 28.79 -35.73
N ALA A 296 27.61 28.72 -36.17
CA ALA A 296 26.76 27.56 -35.98
C ALA A 296 27.19 26.39 -36.86
N SER A 297 26.94 25.18 -36.38
CA SER A 297 27.09 23.95 -37.15
C SER A 297 25.80 23.69 -37.91
N TRP A 298 25.91 23.44 -39.22
CA TRP A 298 24.78 23.19 -40.10
C TRP A 298 24.89 21.79 -40.71
N THR A 299 23.95 20.91 -40.36
CA THR A 299 23.77 19.61 -41.00
C THR A 299 22.98 19.81 -42.28
N ASP A 300 23.58 19.50 -43.43
CA ASP A 300 22.90 19.54 -44.72
C ASP A 300 22.02 18.30 -44.89
N VAL A 301 20.71 18.52 -45.02
CA VAL A 301 19.69 17.48 -45.20
C VAL A 301 18.98 17.60 -46.55
N THR A 302 19.54 18.38 -47.48
CA THR A 302 18.93 18.65 -48.79
C THR A 302 18.64 17.37 -49.56
N SER A 303 19.54 16.38 -49.50
CA SER A 303 19.39 15.09 -50.20
C SER A 303 18.27 14.19 -49.67
N SER A 304 17.68 14.53 -48.52
CA SER A 304 16.51 13.83 -47.97
C SER A 304 15.19 14.29 -48.60
N PHE A 305 15.23 15.34 -49.43
CA PHE A 305 14.07 15.91 -50.10
C PHE A 305 14.19 15.80 -51.62
N THR A 306 13.05 15.75 -52.29
CA THR A 306 12.97 15.79 -53.77
C THR A 306 12.74 17.23 -54.22
N LEU A 307 13.80 17.88 -54.71
CA LEU A 307 13.73 19.23 -55.26
C LEU A 307 13.61 19.17 -56.80
N PRO A 308 12.56 19.76 -57.41
CA PRO A 308 12.37 19.69 -58.86
C PRO A 308 13.50 20.36 -59.65
N GLN A 309 13.96 19.73 -60.74
CA GLN A 309 14.93 20.29 -61.68
C GLN A 309 14.29 20.75 -63.01
N THR A 310 12.97 20.96 -62.98
CA THR A 310 12.15 21.44 -64.11
C THR A 310 11.03 22.32 -63.57
N PRO A 311 10.44 23.20 -64.41
CA PRO A 311 10.79 23.47 -65.81
C PRO A 311 11.95 24.47 -65.97
N THR A 312 12.66 24.40 -67.10
CA THR A 312 13.70 25.38 -67.47
C THR A 312 13.12 26.71 -67.99
N SER A 313 11.81 26.76 -68.23
CA SER A 313 11.05 27.95 -68.62
C SER A 313 9.70 27.97 -67.90
N GLY A 314 9.32 29.12 -67.34
CA GLY A 314 8.10 29.27 -66.55
C GLY A 314 8.22 28.68 -65.15
N TYR A 315 7.07 28.37 -64.54
CA TYR A 315 6.98 27.79 -63.19
C TYR A 315 6.37 26.40 -63.24
N GLY A 316 6.83 25.52 -62.34
CA GLY A 316 6.19 24.25 -62.06
C GLY A 316 4.96 24.40 -61.17
N THR A 317 4.63 23.32 -60.46
CA THR A 317 3.56 23.29 -59.45
C THR A 317 4.16 23.04 -58.08
N LEU A 318 3.61 23.72 -57.06
CA LEU A 318 3.95 23.51 -55.66
C LEU A 318 3.49 22.10 -55.23
N ALA A 319 4.43 21.29 -54.74
CA ALA A 319 4.17 19.91 -54.32
C ALA A 319 5.10 19.50 -53.18
N SER A 320 4.73 18.46 -52.44
CA SER A 320 5.54 17.97 -51.31
C SER A 320 6.96 17.61 -51.74
N ALA A 321 7.93 18.12 -50.98
CA ALA A 321 9.33 17.78 -51.12
C ALA A 321 9.67 16.41 -50.50
N GLY A 322 8.70 15.75 -49.85
CA GLY A 322 8.87 14.51 -49.09
C GLY A 322 8.95 14.74 -47.58
N THR A 323 9.25 13.67 -46.84
CA THR A 323 9.32 13.66 -45.38
C THR A 323 10.70 13.23 -44.92
N LEU A 324 11.32 14.05 -44.06
CA LEU A 324 12.54 13.70 -43.35
C LEU A 324 12.20 13.34 -41.91
N GLU A 325 12.57 12.14 -41.47
CA GLU A 325 12.56 11.79 -40.05
C GLU A 325 13.70 12.51 -39.31
N LEU A 326 13.37 13.12 -38.18
CA LEU A 326 14.28 13.91 -37.34
C LEU A 326 14.66 13.20 -36.04
N SER A 327 14.55 11.86 -35.96
CA SER A 327 14.86 11.11 -34.72
C SER A 327 16.28 11.34 -34.19
N ALA A 328 17.24 11.69 -35.05
CA ALA A 328 18.60 12.09 -34.64
C ALA A 328 18.64 13.38 -33.79
N PHE A 329 17.59 14.20 -33.88
CA PHE A 329 17.41 15.46 -33.16
C PHE A 329 16.40 15.34 -31.99
N LYS A 330 15.92 14.12 -31.69
CA LYS A 330 15.07 13.84 -30.53
C LYS A 330 15.73 14.33 -29.23
N GLY A 331 14.96 14.98 -28.36
CA GLY A 331 15.45 15.49 -27.09
C GLY A 331 16.22 16.81 -27.18
N LYS A 332 16.29 17.42 -28.38
CA LYS A 332 17.09 18.62 -28.65
C LYS A 332 16.22 19.82 -29.06
N LYS A 333 16.85 20.99 -29.17
CA LYS A 333 16.26 22.18 -29.77
C LYS A 333 16.99 22.48 -31.07
N ILE A 334 16.24 22.72 -32.15
CA ILE A 334 16.81 22.88 -33.49
C ILE A 334 16.28 24.12 -34.21
N ASN A 335 16.98 24.56 -35.24
CA ASN A 335 16.51 25.52 -36.23
C ASN A 335 16.63 24.88 -37.62
N VAL A 336 15.63 25.11 -38.47
CA VAL A 336 15.65 24.70 -39.89
C VAL A 336 15.94 25.94 -40.72
N ALA A 337 16.86 25.84 -41.68
CA ALA A 337 17.24 26.91 -42.58
C ALA A 337 17.04 26.53 -44.04
N PHE A 338 16.37 27.41 -44.78
CA PHE A 338 16.28 27.38 -46.23
C PHE A 338 17.30 28.37 -46.79
N LYS A 339 18.43 27.85 -47.28
CA LYS A 339 19.55 28.63 -47.79
C LYS A 339 19.52 28.64 -49.32
N TYR A 340 19.45 29.81 -49.90
CA TYR A 340 19.55 30.03 -51.34
C TYR A 340 20.93 30.57 -51.72
N THR A 341 21.61 29.94 -52.69
CA THR A 341 22.89 30.40 -53.25
C THR A 341 22.77 30.55 -54.75
N GLY A 342 22.75 31.79 -55.24
CA GLY A 342 22.57 32.13 -56.66
C GLY A 342 23.50 33.24 -57.13
N ASP A 343 23.57 33.44 -58.44
CA ASP A 343 24.38 34.49 -59.07
C ASP A 343 23.65 35.08 -60.28
N GLY A 344 23.23 36.33 -60.12
CA GLY A 344 22.51 37.11 -61.12
C GLY A 344 23.38 38.09 -61.91
N ARG A 345 24.70 38.15 -61.63
CA ARG A 345 25.61 39.09 -62.33
C ARG A 345 25.60 38.88 -63.84
N THR A 346 25.92 39.93 -64.59
CA THR A 346 25.94 39.88 -66.06
C THR A 346 27.06 39.01 -66.61
N ASP A 347 28.18 38.90 -65.88
CA ASP A 347 29.37 38.14 -66.21
C ASP A 347 29.41 36.73 -65.56
N ALA A 348 28.40 36.35 -64.78
CA ALA A 348 28.31 35.02 -64.18
C ALA A 348 28.16 33.91 -65.24
N ASN A 349 29.02 32.90 -65.15
CA ASN A 349 29.04 31.75 -66.05
C ASN A 349 29.29 30.44 -65.30
N PRO A 350 28.29 29.56 -65.12
CA PRO A 350 26.88 29.74 -65.50
C PRO A 350 26.16 30.71 -64.55
N LYS A 351 25.12 31.39 -65.05
CA LYS A 351 24.16 32.08 -64.17
C LYS A 351 23.38 31.06 -63.35
N LYS A 352 23.18 31.34 -62.06
CA LYS A 352 22.40 30.50 -61.14
C LYS A 352 21.23 31.31 -60.61
N THR A 353 20.09 31.21 -61.28
CA THR A 353 18.94 32.11 -61.05
C THR A 353 17.62 31.37 -60.91
N THR A 354 17.65 30.05 -60.74
CA THR A 354 16.49 29.23 -60.41
C THR A 354 15.68 29.90 -59.31
N THR A 355 14.36 30.00 -59.51
CA THR A 355 13.44 30.52 -58.50
C THR A 355 12.92 29.35 -57.68
N TYR A 356 12.97 29.47 -56.35
CA TYR A 356 12.36 28.49 -55.45
C TYR A 356 11.17 29.13 -54.74
N GLN A 357 10.10 28.38 -54.60
CA GLN A 357 8.96 28.68 -53.75
C GLN A 357 8.84 27.59 -52.68
N VAL A 358 8.66 27.96 -51.42
CA VAL A 358 8.52 27.05 -50.28
C VAL A 358 7.24 27.38 -49.52
N ASP A 359 6.52 26.34 -49.13
CA ASP A 359 5.24 26.45 -48.41
C ASP A 359 5.03 25.27 -47.45
N ASN A 360 4.02 25.33 -46.59
CA ASN A 360 3.58 24.25 -45.70
C ASN A 360 4.72 23.61 -44.89
N VAL A 361 5.60 24.42 -44.30
CA VAL A 361 6.72 23.95 -43.49
C VAL A 361 6.18 23.44 -42.15
N VAL A 362 6.26 22.14 -41.93
CA VAL A 362 5.74 21.47 -40.72
C VAL A 362 6.82 20.63 -40.08
N VAL A 363 6.98 20.79 -38.76
CA VAL A 363 7.67 19.83 -37.90
C VAL A 363 6.66 19.22 -36.95
N SER A 364 6.45 17.90 -37.05
CA SER A 364 5.42 17.17 -36.30
C SER A 364 5.86 15.77 -35.90
N ASP A 365 5.14 15.16 -34.98
CA ASP A 365 5.31 13.79 -34.47
C ASP A 365 3.94 13.16 -34.23
N THR A 366 3.91 11.86 -34.02
CA THR A 366 2.71 11.12 -33.63
C THR A 366 2.94 10.45 -32.29
N LYS A 367 2.13 10.81 -31.29
CA LYS A 367 2.17 10.19 -29.98
C LYS A 367 1.06 9.16 -29.83
N THR A 368 1.44 7.95 -29.47
CA THR A 368 0.51 6.91 -29.05
C THR A 368 0.05 7.18 -27.63
N VAL A 369 -1.24 7.42 -27.43
CA VAL A 369 -1.86 7.68 -26.12
C VAL A 369 -2.88 6.60 -25.83
N SER A 370 -2.78 6.01 -24.64
CA SER A 370 -3.78 5.08 -24.10
C SER A 370 -4.72 5.83 -23.17
N THR A 371 -6.02 5.71 -23.37
CA THR A 371 -7.04 6.31 -22.49
C THR A 371 -8.13 5.31 -22.13
N VAL A 372 -8.87 5.59 -21.07
CA VAL A 372 -10.00 4.78 -20.60
C VAL A 372 -11.30 5.57 -20.74
N SER A 373 -12.40 4.87 -21.01
CA SER A 373 -13.74 5.47 -21.18
C SER A 373 -14.59 5.30 -19.93
N ASP A 374 -15.52 6.24 -19.68
CA ASP A 374 -16.53 6.19 -18.60
C ASP A 374 -15.98 5.72 -17.22
N PRO A 375 -14.89 6.32 -16.69
CA PRO A 375 -14.39 5.95 -15.37
C PRO A 375 -15.37 6.37 -14.28
N LYS A 376 -15.67 5.46 -13.35
CA LYS A 376 -16.57 5.67 -12.21
C LYS A 376 -15.82 5.53 -10.90
N THR A 377 -16.15 6.38 -9.93
CA THR A 377 -15.63 6.26 -8.58
C THR A 377 -16.08 4.94 -7.96
N GLN A 378 -15.13 4.21 -7.40
CA GLN A 378 -15.32 2.98 -6.65
C GLN A 378 -14.47 3.00 -5.37
N PHE A 379 -14.80 2.07 -4.48
CA PHE A 379 -14.17 1.94 -3.18
C PHE A 379 -13.73 0.51 -2.93
N SER A 380 -12.70 0.34 -2.11
CA SER A 380 -12.27 -0.97 -1.62
C SER A 380 -11.68 -0.86 -0.23
N TYR A 381 -11.81 -1.95 0.54
CA TYR A 381 -11.29 -2.07 1.89
C TYR A 381 -10.16 -3.09 1.91
N TYR A 382 -9.02 -2.71 2.48
CA TYR A 382 -7.90 -3.62 2.73
C TYR A 382 -7.47 -3.55 4.18
N ILE A 383 -7.12 -4.71 4.75
CA ILE A 383 -6.53 -4.83 6.09
C ILE A 383 -5.15 -5.45 5.99
N TYR A 384 -4.17 -4.89 6.69
CA TYR A 384 -2.82 -5.44 6.75
C TYR A 384 -2.78 -6.55 7.79
N GLN A 385 -2.63 -7.79 7.33
CA GLN A 385 -2.55 -8.97 8.18
C GLN A 385 -1.49 -9.94 7.68
N ASN A 386 -0.74 -10.53 8.60
CA ASN A 386 0.29 -11.53 8.29
C ASN A 386 1.33 -11.03 7.28
N GLY A 387 1.69 -9.75 7.37
CA GLY A 387 2.66 -9.12 6.47
C GLY A 387 2.13 -8.77 5.07
N GLN A 388 0.82 -8.86 4.82
CA GLN A 388 0.21 -8.56 3.51
C GLN A 388 -1.07 -7.74 3.63
N TRP A 389 -1.37 -6.96 2.58
CA TRP A 389 -2.65 -6.26 2.45
C TRP A 389 -3.71 -7.19 1.87
N ASN A 390 -4.72 -7.54 2.67
CA ASN A 390 -5.79 -8.46 2.32
C ASN A 390 -7.07 -7.69 1.99
N PHE A 391 -7.71 -8.03 0.88
CA PHE A 391 -9.00 -7.46 0.49
C PHE A 391 -10.11 -7.93 1.46
N VAL A 392 -10.96 -7.00 1.87
CA VAL A 392 -12.17 -7.30 2.65
C VAL A 392 -13.38 -6.90 1.83
N ASN A 393 -14.34 -7.82 1.70
CA ASN A 393 -15.61 -7.53 1.07
C ASN A 393 -16.47 -6.66 1.99
N ALA A 394 -16.26 -5.34 1.92
CA ALA A 394 -16.99 -4.35 2.71
C ALA A 394 -18.15 -3.73 1.91
N SER A 395 -19.23 -3.40 2.61
CA SER A 395 -20.36 -2.69 2.02
C SER A 395 -20.20 -1.18 2.20
N PHE A 396 -20.17 -0.44 1.10
CA PHE A 396 -19.97 1.01 1.12
C PHE A 396 -21.30 1.79 1.06
N TYR A 397 -21.27 3.01 1.57
CA TYR A 397 -22.24 4.07 1.30
C TYR A 397 -21.52 5.41 1.20
N GLN A 398 -21.48 5.99 0.00
CA GLN A 398 -20.96 7.33 -0.19
C GLN A 398 -22.10 8.33 -0.04
N LEU A 399 -21.92 9.34 0.81
CA LEU A 399 -22.93 10.38 1.00
C LEU A 399 -23.13 11.17 -0.29
N ALA A 400 -24.40 11.30 -0.68
CA ALA A 400 -24.84 12.16 -1.78
C ALA A 400 -25.11 13.59 -1.29
N GLU A 401 -25.25 14.54 -2.21
CA GLU A 401 -25.53 15.95 -1.88
C GLU A 401 -26.85 16.14 -1.10
N GLU A 402 -27.84 15.32 -1.41
CA GLU A 402 -29.11 15.25 -0.66
C GLU A 402 -28.93 14.85 0.81
N ASP A 403 -27.93 14.03 1.14
CA ASP A 403 -27.68 13.58 2.52
C ASP A 403 -27.21 14.75 3.37
N TYR A 404 -26.24 15.52 2.85
CA TYR A 404 -25.75 16.75 3.46
C TYR A 404 -26.88 17.76 3.67
N THR A 405 -27.71 17.94 2.64
CA THR A 405 -28.90 18.80 2.71
C THR A 405 -29.85 18.35 3.81
N SER A 406 -30.13 17.06 3.93
CA SER A 406 -31.03 16.50 4.95
C SER A 406 -30.49 16.66 6.38
N MET A 407 -29.16 16.63 6.55
CA MET A 407 -28.49 16.82 7.83
C MET A 407 -28.28 18.31 8.17
N GLY A 408 -28.49 19.21 7.22
CA GLY A 408 -28.26 20.65 7.38
C GLY A 408 -26.79 21.03 7.51
N VAL A 409 -25.87 20.24 6.94
CA VAL A 409 -24.41 20.46 7.01
C VAL A 409 -23.77 20.38 5.63
N ALA A 410 -22.71 21.13 5.38
CA ALA A 410 -21.98 21.07 4.11
C ALA A 410 -20.89 19.98 4.10
N THR A 411 -20.29 19.69 5.27
CA THR A 411 -19.24 18.68 5.46
C THR A 411 -19.34 18.08 6.86
N LEU A 412 -18.67 16.95 7.07
CA LEU A 412 -18.53 16.28 8.36
C LEU A 412 -17.05 16.14 8.76
N ASN A 413 -16.78 15.83 10.01
CA ASN A 413 -15.43 15.51 10.51
C ASN A 413 -15.53 14.43 11.59
N ALA A 414 -14.38 14.01 12.13
CA ALA A 414 -14.32 12.92 13.12
C ALA A 414 -15.15 13.15 14.40
N THR A 415 -15.48 14.40 14.75
CA THR A 415 -16.31 14.71 15.94
C THR A 415 -17.78 14.88 15.61
N THR A 416 -18.13 15.35 14.41
CA THR A 416 -19.53 15.55 14.00
C THR A 416 -20.12 14.31 13.35
N ALA A 417 -19.34 13.55 12.57
CA ALA A 417 -19.80 12.37 11.85
C ALA A 417 -20.50 11.34 12.77
N PRO A 418 -19.97 11.00 13.98
CA PRO A 418 -20.63 10.07 14.88
C PRO A 418 -22.01 10.52 15.39
N ASN A 419 -22.32 11.83 15.31
CA ASN A 419 -23.61 12.36 15.74
C ASN A 419 -24.67 12.29 14.64
N TYR A 420 -24.26 12.38 13.37
CA TYR A 420 -25.17 12.46 12.23
C TYR A 420 -25.31 11.11 11.49
N LEU A 421 -24.20 10.40 11.27
CA LEU A 421 -24.18 9.21 10.42
C LEU A 421 -25.04 8.05 10.96
N PRO A 422 -25.09 7.75 12.27
CA PRO A 422 -26.03 6.76 12.81
C PRO A 422 -27.49 7.00 12.42
N ILE A 423 -27.92 8.27 12.45
CA ILE A 423 -29.30 8.68 12.14
C ILE A 423 -29.54 8.53 10.64
N LEU A 424 -28.61 9.02 9.81
CA LEU A 424 -28.67 8.87 8.35
C LEU A 424 -28.73 7.39 7.93
N LEU A 425 -27.88 6.55 8.51
CA LEU A 425 -27.84 5.12 8.23
C LEU A 425 -29.15 4.42 8.60
N LYS A 426 -29.79 4.82 9.71
CA LYS A 426 -31.12 4.31 10.08
C LYS A 426 -32.19 4.68 9.04
N ILE A 427 -32.12 5.88 8.46
CA ILE A 427 -33.05 6.34 7.41
C ILE A 427 -32.80 5.61 6.09
N LYS A 428 -31.53 5.49 5.66
CA LYS A 428 -31.15 4.89 4.38
C LYS A 428 -31.22 3.37 4.39
N PHE A 429 -31.02 2.74 5.54
CA PHE A 429 -31.01 1.29 5.73
C PHE A 429 -31.97 0.86 6.85
N PRO A 430 -33.29 1.10 6.70
CA PRO A 430 -34.27 0.84 7.75
C PRO A 430 -34.49 -0.65 8.06
N PHE A 431 -34.04 -1.55 7.17
CA PHE A 431 -34.15 -3.01 7.31
C PHE A 431 -32.81 -3.69 7.64
N ALA A 432 -31.83 -2.93 8.14
CA ALA A 432 -30.54 -3.47 8.57
C ALA A 432 -30.73 -4.60 9.60
N GLN A 433 -30.00 -5.70 9.42
CA GLN A 433 -30.02 -6.85 10.32
C GLN A 433 -28.91 -6.73 11.36
N GLU A 434 -29.08 -7.36 12.52
CA GLU A 434 -28.08 -7.40 13.59
C GLU A 434 -26.72 -7.86 13.05
N GLY A 435 -25.66 -7.10 13.33
CA GLY A 435 -24.30 -7.35 12.84
C GLY A 435 -24.00 -6.81 11.44
N ALA A 436 -24.96 -6.21 10.73
CA ALA A 436 -24.69 -5.57 9.44
C ALA A 436 -23.65 -4.43 9.60
N THR A 437 -22.70 -4.34 8.67
CA THR A 437 -21.69 -3.29 8.64
C THR A 437 -21.82 -2.40 7.41
N LYS A 438 -21.40 -1.13 7.55
CA LYS A 438 -21.32 -0.14 6.48
C LYS A 438 -20.09 0.73 6.62
N VAL A 439 -19.30 0.85 5.56
CA VAL A 439 -18.26 1.86 5.43
C VAL A 439 -18.88 3.11 4.81
N VAL A 440 -18.91 4.19 5.55
CA VAL A 440 -19.58 5.43 5.18
C VAL A 440 -18.55 6.45 4.73
N VAL A 441 -18.60 6.86 3.46
CA VAL A 441 -17.67 7.83 2.87
C VAL A 441 -18.32 9.20 2.84
N TYR A 442 -17.67 10.20 3.43
CA TYR A 442 -18.19 11.56 3.56
C TYR A 442 -17.13 12.63 3.31
N LYS A 443 -17.58 13.83 2.91
CA LYS A 443 -16.75 15.01 2.63
C LYS A 443 -16.32 15.64 3.94
N THR A 444 -15.02 15.89 4.06
CA THR A 444 -14.42 16.73 5.12
C THR A 444 -14.13 18.14 4.62
N SER A 445 -13.98 18.30 3.30
CA SER A 445 -13.91 19.59 2.61
C SER A 445 -14.49 19.47 1.19
N ALA A 446 -14.45 20.54 0.40
CA ALA A 446 -14.85 20.50 -1.00
C ALA A 446 -14.04 19.52 -1.88
N THR A 447 -12.81 19.16 -1.45
CA THR A 447 -11.87 18.34 -2.23
C THR A 447 -11.36 17.11 -1.48
N LYS A 448 -11.84 16.86 -0.26
CA LYS A 448 -11.37 15.76 0.59
C LYS A 448 -12.53 14.97 1.17
N ASN A 449 -12.37 13.65 1.14
CA ASN A 449 -13.25 12.70 1.78
C ASN A 449 -12.55 12.03 2.97
N ALA A 450 -13.35 11.44 3.84
CA ALA A 450 -12.96 10.50 4.87
C ALA A 450 -13.96 9.33 4.87
N ALA A 451 -13.65 8.26 5.60
CA ALA A 451 -14.55 7.13 5.75
C ALA A 451 -14.46 6.53 7.15
N ASP A 452 -15.61 6.19 7.71
CA ASP A 452 -15.75 5.51 8.99
C ASP A 452 -16.61 4.26 8.82
N GLU A 453 -16.33 3.22 9.60
CA GLU A 453 -17.11 1.99 9.58
C GLU A 453 -18.13 1.98 10.72
N TYR A 454 -19.35 1.53 10.43
CA TYR A 454 -20.46 1.43 11.38
C TYR A 454 -20.99 0.01 11.41
N ILE A 455 -21.47 -0.40 12.58
CA ILE A 455 -22.15 -1.68 12.80
C ILE A 455 -23.54 -1.46 13.37
N TYR A 456 -24.51 -2.22 12.88
CA TYR A 456 -25.87 -2.22 13.40
C TYR A 456 -25.98 -3.24 14.54
N LYS A 457 -26.21 -2.75 15.76
CA LYS A 457 -26.44 -3.59 16.94
C LYS A 457 -27.58 -3.06 17.78
N SER A 458 -28.43 -3.95 18.29
CA SER A 458 -29.53 -3.62 19.20
C SER A 458 -30.43 -2.49 18.67
N GLY A 459 -30.68 -2.48 17.36
CA GLY A 459 -31.54 -1.48 16.72
C GLY A 459 -30.87 -0.13 16.39
N VAL A 460 -29.55 0.00 16.58
CA VAL A 460 -28.81 1.26 16.41
C VAL A 460 -27.53 1.04 15.62
N TRP A 461 -27.27 1.93 14.66
CA TRP A 461 -25.96 2.03 14.00
C TRP A 461 -24.97 2.74 14.93
N SER A 462 -23.82 2.13 15.19
CA SER A 462 -22.76 2.72 16.01
C SER A 462 -21.41 2.63 15.28
N PRO A 463 -20.50 3.59 15.45
CA PRO A 463 -19.17 3.51 14.85
C PRO A 463 -18.42 2.29 15.40
N ILE A 464 -17.68 1.59 14.55
CA ILE A 464 -16.80 0.50 14.96
C ILE A 464 -15.55 1.10 15.60
N SER A 465 -15.31 0.71 16.85
CA SER A 465 -14.08 1.04 17.58
C SER A 465 -13.00 0.02 17.26
N LEU A 466 -11.81 0.50 16.87
CA LEU A 466 -10.57 -0.31 16.80
C LEU A 466 -9.82 -0.29 18.15
N ILE A 467 -10.55 -0.11 19.23
CA ILE A 467 -10.07 -0.18 20.61
C ILE A 467 -10.93 -1.19 21.35
N GLU A 468 -10.26 -2.16 21.97
CA GLU A 468 -10.86 -3.19 22.81
C GLU A 468 -10.24 -3.20 24.21
N THR A 469 -10.99 -3.70 25.19
CA THR A 469 -10.48 -3.92 26.54
C THR A 469 -9.94 -5.33 26.66
N ARG A 470 -8.69 -5.46 27.09
CA ARG A 470 -8.03 -6.74 27.37
C ARG A 470 -7.76 -6.88 28.86
N THR A 471 -7.83 -8.12 29.35
CA THR A 471 -7.38 -8.49 30.69
C THR A 471 -6.43 -9.66 30.55
N GLU A 472 -5.17 -9.45 30.91
CA GLU A 472 -4.09 -10.41 30.73
C GLU A 472 -3.31 -10.64 32.02
N GLN A 473 -2.58 -11.75 32.11
CA GLN A 473 -1.86 -12.14 33.31
C GLN A 473 -0.35 -11.86 33.18
N PHE A 474 0.24 -11.45 34.29
CA PHE A 474 1.68 -11.30 34.48
C PHE A 474 2.07 -12.07 35.73
N VAL A 475 3.22 -12.72 35.72
CA VAL A 475 3.76 -13.45 36.88
C VAL A 475 5.08 -12.82 37.32
N PHE A 476 5.34 -12.85 38.61
CA PHE A 476 6.60 -12.38 39.16
C PHE A 476 7.58 -13.54 39.28
N ALA A 477 8.64 -13.49 38.48
CA ALA A 477 9.66 -14.54 38.38
C ALA A 477 10.87 -14.32 39.31
N GLY A 478 10.85 -13.29 40.16
CA GLY A 478 12.01 -12.86 40.95
C GLY A 478 12.80 -11.75 40.26
N TRP A 479 13.41 -10.85 41.03
CA TRP A 479 14.15 -9.70 40.48
C TRP A 479 15.41 -10.11 39.74
N GLU A 480 16.02 -11.20 40.16
CA GLU A 480 17.12 -11.89 39.52
C GLU A 480 16.77 -12.39 38.10
N ASN A 481 15.48 -12.63 37.84
CA ASN A 481 14.95 -13.09 36.55
C ASN A 481 14.20 -11.98 35.79
N GLY A 482 14.48 -10.71 36.10
CA GLY A 482 13.86 -9.56 35.44
C GLY A 482 12.52 -9.11 36.04
N GLY A 483 12.03 -9.79 37.09
CA GLY A 483 10.86 -9.41 37.87
C GLY A 483 9.54 -9.85 37.24
N TRP A 484 8.67 -8.89 36.95
CA TRP A 484 7.36 -9.15 36.34
C TRP A 484 7.51 -9.50 34.86
N ILE A 485 6.93 -10.63 34.45
CA ILE A 485 6.92 -11.12 33.08
C ILE A 485 5.50 -11.45 32.65
N PHE A 486 5.22 -11.26 31.37
CA PHE A 486 3.92 -11.64 30.79
C PHE A 486 3.74 -13.15 30.85
N ASP A 487 2.58 -13.59 31.34
CA ASP A 487 2.19 -14.99 31.32
C ASP A 487 1.29 -15.24 30.10
N PRO A 488 1.79 -15.94 29.07
CA PRO A 488 1.03 -16.20 27.85
C PRO A 488 -0.06 -17.26 28.02
N THR A 489 -0.22 -17.83 29.22
CA THR A 489 -1.16 -18.93 29.47
C THR A 489 -2.58 -18.59 29.03
N LEU A 490 -3.08 -19.38 28.08
CA LEU A 490 -4.43 -19.26 27.56
C LEU A 490 -5.41 -20.02 28.47
N ARG A 491 -6.59 -19.46 28.68
CA ARG A 491 -7.69 -20.13 29.40
C ARG A 491 -8.95 -19.99 28.54
N VAL A 492 -9.43 -21.11 28.00
CA VAL A 492 -10.49 -21.11 27.00
C VAL A 492 -11.61 -22.03 27.45
N THR A 493 -12.83 -21.52 27.48
CA THR A 493 -14.03 -22.37 27.58
C THR A 493 -14.60 -22.54 26.19
N MET A 494 -14.67 -23.78 25.72
CA MET A 494 -15.10 -24.07 24.35
C MET A 494 -16.51 -23.54 24.10
N LYS A 495 -16.61 -22.65 23.13
CA LYS A 495 -17.88 -22.06 22.67
C LYS A 495 -18.68 -23.07 21.84
N LYS A 496 -19.86 -23.41 22.34
CA LYS A 496 -20.92 -24.12 21.63
C LYS A 496 -21.46 -23.30 20.44
N GLY A 497 -21.81 -23.98 19.34
CA GLY A 497 -22.50 -23.37 18.21
C GLY A 497 -22.08 -23.98 16.87
N THR A 498 -22.88 -23.76 15.84
CA THR A 498 -22.68 -24.33 14.49
C THR A 498 -22.16 -23.30 13.48
N ASN A 499 -21.78 -22.09 13.91
CA ASN A 499 -21.11 -21.17 13.00
C ASN A 499 -19.71 -21.72 12.68
N PRO A 500 -19.17 -21.53 11.47
CA PRO A 500 -17.86 -22.08 11.09
C PRO A 500 -16.70 -21.72 12.03
N THR A 501 -16.82 -20.62 12.77
CA THR A 501 -15.81 -20.11 13.71
C THR A 501 -16.07 -20.48 15.18
N ASP A 502 -17.16 -21.19 15.49
CA ASP A 502 -17.44 -21.66 16.85
C ASP A 502 -16.53 -22.85 17.20
N ASP A 503 -16.11 -22.96 18.46
CA ASP A 503 -14.96 -23.78 18.85
C ASP A 503 -15.16 -25.28 18.60
N TYR A 504 -16.34 -25.82 18.90
CA TYR A 504 -16.65 -27.21 18.56
C TYR A 504 -16.79 -27.43 17.05
N MET A 505 -17.27 -26.41 16.32
CA MET A 505 -17.47 -26.49 14.87
C MET A 505 -16.14 -26.49 14.10
N LEU A 506 -15.07 -25.91 14.67
CA LEU A 506 -13.72 -25.99 14.10
C LEU A 506 -13.28 -27.46 13.91
N VAL A 507 -13.45 -28.30 14.93
CA VAL A 507 -13.09 -29.72 14.87
C VAL A 507 -14.04 -30.51 13.97
N VAL A 508 -15.35 -30.20 14.03
CA VAL A 508 -16.35 -30.82 13.13
C VAL A 508 -16.02 -30.58 11.66
N ASN A 509 -15.67 -29.33 11.30
CA ASN A 509 -15.25 -28.98 9.95
C ASN A 509 -13.94 -29.67 9.57
N TYR A 510 -12.96 -29.70 10.47
CA TYR A 510 -11.70 -30.43 10.25
C TYR A 510 -11.94 -31.90 9.92
N VAL A 511 -12.80 -32.60 10.67
CA VAL A 511 -13.11 -34.01 10.43
C VAL A 511 -13.86 -34.21 9.12
N ARG A 512 -14.81 -33.33 8.78
CA ARG A 512 -15.45 -33.34 7.45
C ARG A 512 -14.42 -33.26 6.34
N ASP A 513 -13.51 -32.31 6.42
CA ASP A 513 -12.56 -32.01 5.35
C ASP A 513 -11.46 -33.07 5.26
N THR A 514 -11.09 -33.68 6.39
CA THR A 514 -9.99 -34.66 6.46
C THR A 514 -10.45 -36.10 6.21
N TYR A 515 -11.60 -36.50 6.76
CA TYR A 515 -12.06 -37.90 6.79
C TYR A 515 -13.46 -38.11 6.19
N GLY A 516 -14.24 -37.04 6.04
CA GLY A 516 -15.66 -37.13 5.69
C GLY A 516 -15.93 -37.71 4.30
N ALA A 517 -15.00 -37.56 3.36
CA ALA A 517 -15.13 -38.13 2.02
C ALA A 517 -14.98 -39.67 2.01
N GLN A 518 -14.04 -40.21 2.79
CA GLN A 518 -13.78 -41.65 2.86
C GLN A 518 -14.73 -42.35 3.83
N THR A 519 -15.10 -41.68 4.93
CA THR A 519 -15.94 -42.27 5.98
C THR A 519 -17.09 -41.32 6.34
N PRO A 520 -18.12 -41.19 5.46
CA PRO A 520 -19.24 -40.28 5.70
C PRO A 520 -20.03 -40.56 6.98
N SER A 521 -19.96 -41.78 7.50
CA SER A 521 -20.60 -42.16 8.76
C SER A 521 -20.09 -41.37 9.97
N LEU A 522 -18.89 -40.79 9.89
CA LEU A 522 -18.32 -39.93 10.94
C LEU A 522 -19.05 -38.59 11.09
N LEU A 523 -19.89 -38.19 10.13
CA LEU A 523 -20.53 -36.88 10.12
C LEU A 523 -21.99 -36.95 10.57
N GLY A 524 -22.34 -36.16 11.58
CA GLY A 524 -23.70 -36.05 12.11
C GLY A 524 -24.44 -34.84 11.54
N TYR A 525 -25.39 -35.09 10.64
CA TYR A 525 -26.24 -34.08 10.03
C TYR A 525 -27.64 -34.08 10.66
N TYR A 526 -28.23 -32.89 10.79
CA TYR A 526 -29.66 -32.69 11.00
C TYR A 526 -30.24 -31.97 9.79
N GLY A 527 -31.00 -32.70 8.96
CA GLY A 527 -31.33 -32.25 7.61
C GLY A 527 -30.06 -32.05 6.78
N THR A 528 -29.85 -30.85 6.24
CA THR A 528 -28.63 -30.48 5.48
C THR A 528 -27.57 -29.82 6.35
N SER A 529 -27.83 -29.57 7.63
CA SER A 529 -26.90 -28.90 8.53
C SER A 529 -25.96 -29.91 9.19
N LEU A 530 -24.65 -29.75 8.98
CA LEU A 530 -23.64 -30.46 9.76
C LEU A 530 -23.66 -29.94 11.20
N GLN A 531 -23.71 -30.84 12.19
CA GLN A 531 -23.84 -30.47 13.61
C GLN A 531 -22.89 -31.20 14.55
N SER A 532 -22.34 -32.35 14.14
CA SER A 532 -21.40 -33.12 14.96
C SER A 532 -20.48 -33.97 14.10
N GLU A 533 -19.39 -34.44 14.70
CA GLU A 533 -18.51 -35.47 14.17
C GLU A 533 -18.29 -36.57 15.22
N TYR A 534 -18.06 -37.81 14.78
CA TYR A 534 -17.97 -38.99 15.64
C TYR A 534 -16.56 -39.59 15.78
N TYR A 535 -15.59 -39.03 15.07
CA TYR A 535 -14.19 -39.46 15.08
C TYR A 535 -13.49 -39.04 16.38
N TYR A 536 -13.54 -37.74 16.71
CA TYR A 536 -13.14 -37.23 18.03
C TYR A 536 -14.34 -37.13 18.99
N GLY A 537 -15.56 -37.02 18.44
CA GLY A 537 -16.83 -37.00 19.17
C GLY A 537 -17.43 -35.60 19.37
N PHE A 538 -16.85 -34.55 18.78
CA PHE A 538 -17.26 -33.16 18.96
C PHE A 538 -18.65 -32.91 18.36
N ALA A 539 -19.55 -32.41 19.18
CA ALA A 539 -20.91 -32.08 18.79
C ALA A 539 -21.15 -30.58 18.94
N ALA A 540 -21.01 -29.85 17.83
CA ALA A 540 -21.13 -28.39 17.76
C ALA A 540 -22.49 -27.87 18.22
N TYR A 541 -23.59 -28.55 17.84
CA TYR A 541 -24.93 -28.18 18.28
C TYR A 541 -25.18 -28.45 19.77
N TYR A 542 -24.61 -29.52 20.33
CA TYR A 542 -24.83 -29.86 21.74
C TYR A 542 -23.87 -29.11 22.67
N GLY A 543 -22.65 -28.81 22.20
CA GLY A 543 -21.59 -28.19 22.97
C GLY A 543 -20.89 -29.17 23.89
N ASN A 544 -20.66 -30.39 23.42
CA ASN A 544 -19.95 -31.43 24.16
C ASN A 544 -19.14 -32.34 23.23
N ILE A 545 -18.26 -33.14 23.83
CA ILE A 545 -17.60 -34.28 23.21
C ILE A 545 -18.38 -35.53 23.64
N SER A 546 -19.01 -36.20 22.69
CA SER A 546 -19.80 -37.40 22.95
C SER A 546 -18.87 -38.61 23.12
N TRP A 547 -19.02 -39.27 24.24
CA TRP A 547 -18.50 -40.60 24.57
C TRP A 547 -19.61 -41.66 24.52
N ARG A 548 -20.82 -41.26 24.11
CA ARG A 548 -21.97 -42.16 24.00
C ARG A 548 -21.70 -43.25 22.97
N GLU A 549 -21.89 -44.50 23.37
CA GLU A 549 -21.65 -45.70 22.54
C GLU A 549 -22.31 -45.59 21.15
N SER A 550 -23.58 -45.17 21.06
CA SER A 550 -24.30 -45.08 19.79
C SER A 550 -23.71 -44.07 18.81
N ASP A 551 -23.04 -43.04 19.32
CA ASP A 551 -22.37 -42.03 18.51
C ASP A 551 -21.02 -42.54 18.06
N ARG A 552 -20.24 -43.10 19.00
CA ARG A 552 -18.87 -43.54 18.74
C ARG A 552 -18.80 -44.80 17.90
N ALA A 553 -19.83 -45.66 17.93
CA ALA A 553 -19.98 -46.78 17.00
C ALA A 553 -20.12 -46.38 15.52
N LYS A 554 -20.30 -45.08 15.21
CA LYS A 554 -20.26 -44.56 13.84
C LYS A 554 -18.85 -44.46 13.27
N ASP A 555 -17.83 -44.46 14.13
CA ASP A 555 -16.43 -44.62 13.75
C ASP A 555 -16.09 -46.13 13.63
N PRO A 556 -15.74 -46.62 12.43
CA PRO A 556 -15.40 -48.03 12.24
C PRO A 556 -14.24 -48.51 13.12
N THR A 557 -13.28 -47.62 13.44
CA THR A 557 -12.12 -47.98 14.27
C THR A 557 -12.50 -48.15 15.73
N TYR A 558 -13.47 -47.39 16.23
CA TYR A 558 -14.06 -47.60 17.55
C TYR A 558 -14.95 -48.83 17.59
N ALA A 559 -15.77 -49.04 16.54
CA ALA A 559 -16.66 -50.19 16.44
C ALA A 559 -15.92 -51.54 16.41
N ALA A 560 -14.66 -51.55 15.96
CA ALA A 560 -13.80 -52.73 15.95
C ALA A 560 -13.24 -53.12 17.32
N LEU A 561 -13.31 -52.25 18.32
CA LEU A 561 -12.81 -52.51 19.67
C LEU A 561 -13.76 -53.46 20.42
N THR A 562 -13.19 -54.44 21.12
CA THR A 562 -13.97 -55.55 21.69
C THR A 562 -14.16 -55.45 23.19
N THR A 563 -13.26 -54.77 23.89
CA THR A 563 -13.32 -54.62 25.35
C THR A 563 -13.72 -53.20 25.78
N ALA A 564 -14.32 -53.08 26.97
CA ALA A 564 -14.67 -51.79 27.54
C ALA A 564 -13.43 -50.92 27.84
N GLU A 565 -12.31 -51.55 28.23
CA GLU A 565 -11.06 -50.85 28.52
C GLU A 565 -10.43 -50.26 27.25
N GLU A 566 -10.37 -51.03 26.15
CA GLU A 566 -9.90 -50.52 24.85
C GLU A 566 -10.75 -49.35 24.38
N LYS A 567 -12.08 -49.49 24.46
CA LYS A 567 -13.02 -48.41 24.11
C LYS A 567 -12.79 -47.17 24.96
N GLN A 568 -12.67 -47.34 26.28
CA GLN A 568 -12.44 -46.23 27.19
C GLN A 568 -11.12 -45.50 26.89
N ASN A 569 -10.03 -46.24 26.71
CA ASN A 569 -8.72 -45.69 26.36
C ASN A 569 -8.76 -44.96 25.01
N TYR A 570 -9.45 -45.53 24.03
CA TYR A 570 -9.66 -44.90 22.74
C TYR A 570 -10.38 -43.55 22.86
N LEU A 571 -11.46 -43.47 23.64
CA LEU A 571 -12.19 -42.22 23.85
C LEU A 571 -11.32 -41.15 24.50
N VAL A 572 -10.51 -41.54 25.48
CA VAL A 572 -9.57 -40.64 26.17
C VAL A 572 -8.52 -40.10 25.19
N GLU A 573 -7.85 -40.96 24.42
CA GLU A 573 -6.82 -40.54 23.47
C GLU A 573 -7.41 -39.69 22.34
N ARG A 574 -8.59 -40.04 21.82
CA ARG A 574 -9.29 -39.21 20.81
C ARG A 574 -9.73 -37.86 21.35
N THR A 575 -10.13 -37.78 22.62
CA THR A 575 -10.43 -36.50 23.25
C THR A 575 -9.17 -35.64 23.33
N LYS A 576 -8.04 -36.23 23.73
CA LYS A 576 -6.76 -35.52 23.81
C LYS A 576 -6.31 -34.99 22.45
N GLU A 577 -6.38 -35.84 21.43
CA GLU A 577 -5.99 -35.49 20.07
C GLU A 577 -6.94 -34.45 19.45
N GLY A 578 -8.26 -34.64 19.57
CA GLY A 578 -9.26 -33.70 19.04
C GLY A 578 -9.17 -32.30 19.68
N LEU A 579 -8.81 -32.22 20.96
CA LEU A 579 -8.53 -30.95 21.62
C LEU A 579 -7.20 -30.32 21.15
N ALA A 580 -6.18 -31.12 20.82
CA ALA A 580 -4.95 -30.61 20.20
C ALA A 580 -5.22 -30.06 18.78
N VAL A 581 -6.07 -30.75 18.00
CA VAL A 581 -6.57 -30.25 16.71
C VAL A 581 -7.27 -28.91 16.90
N TYR A 582 -8.23 -28.83 17.83
CA TYR A 582 -8.92 -27.59 18.19
C TYR A 582 -7.93 -26.45 18.47
N LEU A 583 -6.93 -26.68 19.33
CA LEU A 583 -5.94 -25.67 19.70
C LEU A 583 -5.09 -25.23 18.50
N SER A 584 -4.71 -26.15 17.61
CA SER A 584 -3.97 -25.81 16.39
C SER A 584 -4.77 -24.95 15.41
N LEU A 585 -6.09 -25.20 15.30
CA LEU A 585 -6.99 -24.41 14.46
C LEU A 585 -7.31 -23.05 15.09
N LYS A 586 -7.45 -23.00 16.42
CA LYS A 586 -7.83 -21.79 17.15
C LYS A 586 -6.66 -20.82 17.32
N PHE A 587 -5.45 -21.35 17.51
CA PHE A 587 -4.23 -20.59 17.78
C PHE A 587 -3.09 -21.03 16.85
N PRO A 588 -3.24 -20.85 15.53
CA PRO A 588 -2.26 -21.33 14.54
C PRO A 588 -0.87 -20.69 14.71
N ASP A 589 -0.82 -19.44 15.17
CA ASP A 589 0.43 -18.68 15.31
C ASP A 589 1.05 -18.77 16.71
N ALA A 590 0.50 -19.62 17.58
CA ALA A 590 0.99 -19.80 18.95
C ALA A 590 2.44 -20.30 18.98
N GLN A 591 3.30 -19.54 19.65
CA GLN A 591 4.71 -19.88 19.88
C GLN A 591 4.87 -20.70 21.16
N PRO A 592 5.81 -21.67 21.22
CA PRO A 592 6.01 -22.51 22.41
C PRO A 592 6.44 -21.71 23.65
N LYS A 593 7.12 -20.58 23.44
CA LYS A 593 7.53 -19.65 24.50
C LYS A 593 7.21 -18.22 24.13
N VAL A 594 6.74 -17.44 25.11
CA VAL A 594 6.55 -15.99 24.99
C VAL A 594 7.24 -15.34 26.19
N SER A 595 8.11 -14.36 25.94
CA SER A 595 8.89 -13.70 27.00
C SER A 595 9.68 -14.67 27.90
N GLY A 596 10.11 -15.80 27.35
CA GLY A 596 10.84 -16.85 28.10
C GLY A 596 9.94 -17.81 28.90
N VAL A 597 8.63 -17.60 28.93
CA VAL A 597 7.65 -18.45 29.63
C VAL A 597 7.04 -19.46 28.66
N ASP A 598 6.95 -20.71 29.08
CA ASP A 598 6.25 -21.76 28.31
C ASP A 598 4.76 -21.42 28.15
N LEU A 599 4.27 -21.54 26.92
CA LEU A 599 2.85 -21.33 26.64
C LEU A 599 2.04 -22.56 27.04
N TYR A 600 1.18 -22.38 28.03
CA TYR A 600 0.14 -23.35 28.40
C TYR A 600 -1.24 -22.92 27.91
N CYS A 601 -2.12 -23.89 27.66
CA CYS A 601 -3.53 -23.64 27.42
C CYS A 601 -4.39 -24.54 28.30
N TYR A 602 -5.35 -23.94 29.02
CA TYR A 602 -6.38 -24.63 29.78
C TYR A 602 -7.68 -24.62 28.99
N VAL A 603 -8.12 -25.77 28.50
CA VAL A 603 -9.34 -25.93 27.72
C VAL A 603 -10.43 -26.52 28.60
N THR A 604 -11.45 -25.72 28.89
CA THR A 604 -12.69 -26.18 29.52
C THR A 604 -13.65 -26.69 28.46
N THR A 605 -14.02 -27.97 28.55
CA THR A 605 -14.95 -28.64 27.62
C THR A 605 -15.87 -29.59 28.36
N ALA A 606 -17.00 -29.95 27.75
CA ALA A 606 -17.99 -30.85 28.32
C ALA A 606 -17.89 -32.23 27.66
N ILE A 607 -17.90 -33.31 28.45
CA ILE A 607 -17.92 -34.69 27.96
C ILE A 607 -19.25 -35.34 28.31
N TYR A 608 -19.95 -35.89 27.31
CA TYR A 608 -21.21 -36.59 27.50
C TYR A 608 -21.04 -38.10 27.33
N ASN A 609 -21.21 -38.88 28.40
CA ASN A 609 -21.00 -40.34 28.36
C ASN A 609 -22.24 -41.15 27.91
N GLY A 610 -23.29 -40.48 27.43
CA GLY A 610 -24.58 -41.13 27.12
C GLY A 610 -25.62 -41.03 28.23
N VAL A 611 -25.22 -40.65 29.44
CA VAL A 611 -26.12 -40.48 30.59
C VAL A 611 -25.94 -39.11 31.22
N THR A 612 -24.72 -38.75 31.55
CA THR A 612 -24.35 -37.49 32.22
C THR A 612 -23.38 -36.69 31.37
N THR A 613 -23.44 -35.37 31.51
CA THR A 613 -22.45 -34.46 30.94
C THR A 613 -21.60 -33.89 32.08
N THR A 614 -20.29 -34.06 32.00
CA THR A 614 -19.33 -33.57 33.01
C THR A 614 -18.37 -32.60 32.35
N ASN A 615 -18.10 -31.47 33.00
CA ASN A 615 -17.10 -30.52 32.52
C ASN A 615 -15.70 -30.95 32.96
N TYR A 616 -14.73 -30.76 32.09
CA TYR A 616 -13.32 -31.04 32.34
C TYR A 616 -12.49 -29.84 31.92
N VAL A 617 -11.36 -29.64 32.62
CA VAL A 617 -10.29 -28.75 32.18
C VAL A 617 -9.11 -29.61 31.74
N TYR A 618 -8.71 -29.47 30.48
CA TYR A 618 -7.50 -30.07 29.92
C TYR A 618 -6.39 -29.04 29.84
N LYS A 619 -5.21 -29.36 30.35
CA LYS A 619 -4.00 -28.54 30.23
C LYS A 619 -3.12 -29.07 29.12
N TYR A 620 -2.75 -28.19 28.20
CA TYR A 620 -1.79 -28.44 27.13
C TYR A 620 -0.61 -27.48 27.23
N GLN A 621 0.55 -27.89 26.73
CA GLN A 621 1.71 -27.05 26.49
C GLN A 621 1.96 -26.95 24.98
N ARG A 622 2.20 -25.75 24.46
CA ARG A 622 2.65 -25.58 23.08
C ARG A 622 4.10 -26.03 22.97
N VAL A 623 4.38 -27.03 22.13
CA VAL A 623 5.72 -27.60 21.92
C VAL A 623 5.93 -27.88 20.44
N ASP A 624 7.06 -27.44 19.88
CA ASP A 624 7.38 -27.73 18.47
C ASP A 624 7.70 -29.21 18.25
N GLY A 625 7.21 -29.75 17.13
CA GLY A 625 7.37 -31.17 16.78
C GLY A 625 6.33 -32.12 17.38
N GLU A 626 5.49 -31.67 18.32
CA GLU A 626 4.33 -32.44 18.77
C GLU A 626 3.23 -32.50 17.69
N PRO A 627 2.44 -33.58 17.62
CA PRO A 627 1.25 -33.63 16.78
C PRO A 627 0.34 -32.42 17.05
N PHE A 628 -0.02 -31.69 15.99
CA PHE A 628 -0.79 -30.45 16.06
C PHE A 628 -0.14 -29.33 16.91
N GLY A 629 1.12 -29.51 17.34
CA GLY A 629 1.89 -28.55 18.12
C GLY A 629 1.55 -28.49 19.62
N TRP A 630 0.64 -29.33 20.13
CA TRP A 630 0.14 -29.23 21.51
C TRP A 630 0.31 -30.53 22.28
N LYS A 631 1.15 -30.49 23.31
CA LYS A 631 1.38 -31.61 24.24
C LYS A 631 0.34 -31.61 25.35
N TYR A 632 -0.39 -32.71 25.50
CA TYR A 632 -1.25 -32.92 26.67
C TYR A 632 -0.41 -33.04 27.95
N ILE A 633 -0.82 -32.36 29.01
CA ILE A 633 -0.16 -32.38 30.33
C ILE A 633 -1.02 -33.13 31.35
N GLU A 634 -2.24 -32.64 31.59
CA GLU A 634 -3.15 -33.19 32.59
C GLU A 634 -4.60 -32.79 32.28
N SER A 635 -5.56 -33.47 32.90
CA SER A 635 -6.96 -33.07 32.87
C SER A 635 -7.62 -33.37 34.20
N ASN A 636 -8.54 -32.49 34.60
CA ASN A 636 -9.28 -32.60 35.85
C ASN A 636 -10.77 -32.36 35.60
N PRO A 637 -11.69 -33.13 36.20
CA PRO A 637 -13.10 -32.79 36.21
C PRO A 637 -13.33 -31.49 37.01
N LEU A 638 -14.31 -30.69 36.58
CA LEU A 638 -14.74 -29.47 37.25
C LEU A 638 -15.87 -29.71 38.26
#